data_AF-A0A7W1TU45-F1
#
_entry.id   AF-A0A7W1TU45-F1
#
_cell.length_a   1.000
_cell.length_b   1.000
_cell.length_c   1.000
_cell.angle_alpha   90.00
_cell.angle_beta   90.00
_cell.angle_gamma   90.00
#
_symmetry.space_group_name_H-M   'P 1'
#
loop_
_entity.id
_entity.type
_entity.pdbx_description
1 polymer ?
#
loop_
_entity_poly.entity_id
_entity_poly.type
_entity_poly.pdbx_seq_one_letter_code
_entity_poly.pdbx_strand_id
1 'polypeptide(L)'
;LEVCFFLGREVEAPQIRSAAPSSRSKVYHLVRIVHRDEVEAPLTDWLREAYEVSDSLSGQAARPARTAKPAKPARKRPPRRQKKR
;
A
#
# COMPACT_ATOMS: atom_id res chain seq x y z
N LEU A 1 -15.83 -15.63 -11.72
CA LEU A 1 -14.93 -15.54 -10.55
C LEU A 1 -14.27 -14.16 -10.58
N GLU A 2 -13.75 -13.64 -9.47
CA GLU A 2 -13.11 -12.31 -9.45
C GLU A 2 -11.78 -12.38 -8.70
N VAL A 3 -10.76 -11.71 -9.22
CA VAL A 3 -9.45 -11.55 -8.58
C VAL A 3 -9.28 -10.09 -8.23
N CYS A 4 -8.98 -9.82 -6.97
CA CYS A 4 -8.62 -8.49 -6.50
C CYS A 4 -7.13 -8.46 -6.15
N PHE A 5 -6.37 -7.58 -6.79
CA PHE A 5 -4.97 -7.34 -6.44
C PHE A 5 -4.71 -5.84 -6.25
N PHE A 6 -3.56 -5.52 -5.63
CA PHE A 6 -3.20 -4.14 -5.30
C PHE A 6 -1.87 -3.77 -5.92
N LEU A 7 -1.82 -2.64 -6.62
CA LEU A 7 -0.59 -2.08 -7.18
C LEU A 7 -0.36 -0.66 -6.66
N GLY A 8 0.90 -0.21 -6.68
CA GLY A 8 1.24 1.19 -6.35
C GLY A 8 0.86 2.20 -7.44
N ARG A 9 0.37 1.71 -8.59
CA ARG A 9 -0.02 2.49 -9.75
C ARG A 9 -1.33 1.95 -10.32
N GLU A 10 -2.07 2.80 -10.99
CA GLU A 10 -3.22 2.39 -11.78
C GLU A 10 -2.76 1.68 -13.07
N VAL A 11 -3.50 0.66 -13.49
CA VAL A 11 -3.21 -0.15 -14.68
C VAL A 11 -4.53 -0.27 -15.41
N GLU A 12 -4.52 0.13 -16.67
CA GLU A 12 -5.66 0.03 -17.57
C GLU A 12 -5.47 -1.19 -18.45
N ALA A 13 -6.39 -2.15 -18.36
CA ALA A 13 -6.39 -3.34 -19.19
C ALA A 13 -7.84 -3.79 -19.43
N PRO A 14 -8.17 -4.36 -20.59
CA PRO A 14 -9.54 -4.76 -20.93
C PRO A 14 -10.13 -5.83 -19.99
N GLN A 15 -9.28 -6.55 -19.26
CA GLN A 15 -9.68 -7.54 -18.25
C GLN A 15 -10.02 -6.90 -16.90
N ILE A 16 -9.63 -5.65 -16.67
CA ILE A 16 -9.86 -4.92 -15.41
C ILE A 16 -11.26 -4.32 -15.47
N ARG A 17 -12.12 -4.81 -14.59
CA ARG A 17 -13.51 -4.35 -14.45
C ARG A 17 -13.57 -3.02 -13.70
N SER A 18 -12.70 -2.83 -12.73
CA SER A 18 -12.65 -1.61 -11.92
C SER A 18 -11.28 -1.46 -11.27
N ALA A 19 -10.78 -0.23 -11.23
CA ALA A 19 -9.64 0.17 -10.42
C ALA A 19 -10.01 1.39 -9.58
N ALA A 20 -9.56 1.42 -8.32
CA ALA A 20 -9.66 2.64 -7.51
C ALA A 20 -8.64 2.67 -6.37
N PRO A 21 -8.33 3.85 -5.82
CA PRO A 21 -7.42 3.96 -4.69
C PRO A 21 -8.00 3.24 -3.47
N SER A 22 -7.28 2.23 -2.96
CA SER A 22 -7.59 1.54 -1.70
C SER A 22 -6.89 2.19 -0.51
N SER A 23 -5.72 2.77 -0.74
CA SER A 23 -4.93 3.45 0.29
C SER A 23 -4.13 4.61 -0.33
N ARG A 24 -3.42 5.37 0.50
CA ARG A 24 -2.56 6.48 0.08
C ARG A 24 -1.49 6.05 -0.94
N SER A 25 -1.11 4.77 -0.95
CA SER A 25 -0.06 4.23 -1.82
C SER A 25 -0.47 2.99 -2.60
N LYS A 26 -1.74 2.59 -2.57
CA LYS A 26 -2.21 1.36 -3.24
C LYS A 26 -3.53 1.62 -3.95
N VAL A 27 -3.60 1.17 -5.19
CA VAL A 27 -4.79 1.10 -6.03
C VAL A 27 -5.21 -0.37 -6.06
N TYR A 28 -6.50 -0.64 -5.83
CA TYR A 28 -7.06 -1.98 -6.04
C TYR A 28 -7.45 -2.13 -7.50
N HIS A 29 -7.37 -3.36 -8.00
CA HIS A 29 -7.78 -3.75 -9.34
C HIS A 29 -8.64 -5.00 -9.23
N LEU A 30 -9.88 -4.92 -9.70
CA LEU A 30 -10.76 -6.07 -9.84
C LEU A 30 -10.70 -6.59 -11.28
N VAL A 31 -10.27 -7.83 -11.44
CA VAL A 31 -10.30 -8.56 -12.71
C VAL A 31 -11.45 -9.56 -12.69
N ARG A 32 -12.28 -9.52 -13.73
CA ARG A 32 -13.36 -10.48 -13.92
C ARG A 32 -12.81 -11.71 -14.64
N ILE A 33 -12.88 -12.86 -14.00
CA ILE A 33 -12.66 -14.16 -14.64
C ILE A 33 -13.98 -14.59 -15.26
N VAL A 34 -14.02 -14.67 -16.59
CA VAL A 34 -15.24 -14.95 -17.37
C VAL A 34 -15.48 -16.45 -17.49
N HIS A 35 -14.43 -17.24 -17.71
CA HIS A 35 -14.51 -18.71 -17.79
C HIS A 35 -13.57 -19.38 -16.78
N ARG A 36 -13.92 -20.57 -16.29
CA ARG A 36 -13.06 -21.32 -15.34
C ARG A 36 -11.78 -21.82 -16.02
N ASP A 37 -11.83 -21.92 -17.33
CA ASP A 37 -10.83 -22.37 -18.28
C ASP A 37 -9.87 -21.23 -18.68
N GLU A 38 -10.26 -19.96 -18.48
CA GLU A 38 -9.33 -18.80 -18.52
C GLU A 38 -8.38 -18.77 -17.30
N VAL A 39 -8.54 -19.71 -16.37
CA VAL A 39 -7.72 -19.89 -15.16
C VAL A 39 -6.61 -20.94 -15.37
N GLU A 40 -6.55 -21.61 -16.52
CA GLU A 40 -5.44 -22.49 -16.90
C GLU A 40 -4.29 -21.69 -17.53
N ALA A 41 -3.05 -22.12 -17.27
CA ALA A 41 -1.75 -21.56 -17.65
C ALA A 41 -1.56 -20.04 -17.51
N PRO A 42 -1.95 -19.11 -18.42
CA PRO A 42 -1.39 -17.76 -18.40
C PRO A 42 -1.72 -16.93 -17.15
N LEU A 43 -2.94 -17.05 -16.59
CA LEU A 43 -3.31 -16.31 -15.38
C LEU A 43 -2.66 -16.90 -14.13
N THR A 44 -2.65 -18.23 -14.02
CA THR A 44 -2.06 -18.94 -12.89
C THR A 44 -0.54 -18.84 -12.88
N ASP A 45 0.09 -18.89 -14.04
CA ASP A 45 1.53 -18.67 -14.21
C ASP A 45 1.90 -17.23 -13.89
N TRP A 46 1.11 -16.24 -14.35
CA TRP A 46 1.35 -14.84 -14.02
C TRP A 46 1.18 -14.56 -12.52
N LEU A 47 0.13 -15.09 -11.88
CA LEU A 47 -0.07 -14.95 -10.43
C LEU A 47 1.01 -15.67 -9.62
N ARG A 48 1.47 -16.84 -10.09
CA ARG A 48 2.57 -17.60 -9.48
C ARG A 48 3.89 -16.83 -9.57
N GLU A 49 4.25 -16.37 -10.77
CA GLU A 49 5.44 -15.55 -11.00
C GLU A 49 5.38 -14.28 -10.14
N ALA A 50 4.24 -13.60 -10.11
CA ALA A 50 4.06 -12.41 -9.29
C ALA A 50 4.21 -12.70 -7.79
N TYR A 51 3.80 -13.87 -7.32
CA TYR A 51 3.98 -14.29 -5.91
C TYR A 51 5.44 -14.61 -5.60
N GLU A 52 6.12 -15.38 -6.47
CA GLU A 52 7.54 -15.74 -6.31
C GLU A 52 8.44 -14.50 -6.35
N VAL A 53 8.13 -13.54 -7.21
CA VAL A 53 8.88 -12.29 -7.38
C VAL A 53 8.43 -11.23 -6.36
N SER A 54 7.30 -11.45 -5.67
CA SER A 54 6.71 -10.48 -4.72
C SER A 54 7.68 -10.07 -3.61
N ASP A 55 8.38 -11.03 -3.01
CA ASP A 55 9.31 -10.75 -1.92
C ASP A 55 10.52 -9.93 -2.38
N SER A 56 10.98 -10.18 -3.61
CA SER A 56 12.07 -9.42 -4.23
C SER A 56 11.66 -7.99 -4.58
N LEU A 57 10.43 -7.79 -5.05
CA LEU A 57 9.87 -6.47 -5.40
C LEU A 57 9.30 -5.71 -4.22
N SER A 58 8.99 -6.39 -3.11
CA SER A 58 8.39 -5.79 -1.91
C SER A 58 9.29 -4.79 -1.22
N GLY A 59 10.50 -4.57 -1.74
CA GLY A 59 11.26 -3.37 -1.44
C GLY A 59 11.39 -3.20 0.07
N GLN A 60 11.76 -4.28 0.76
CA GLN A 60 12.44 -4.16 2.03
C GLN A 60 13.86 -3.62 1.76
N ALA A 61 13.96 -2.56 0.95
CA ALA A 61 15.03 -1.61 1.03
C ALA A 61 15.01 -1.17 2.48
N ALA A 62 16.01 -1.64 3.22
CA ALA A 62 16.24 -1.30 4.60
C ALA A 62 15.93 0.19 4.74
N ARG A 63 14.79 0.51 5.36
CA ARG A 63 14.48 1.89 5.71
C ARG A 63 15.70 2.32 6.53
N PRO A 64 16.50 3.31 6.09
CA PRO A 64 17.54 3.81 6.97
C PRO A 64 16.81 4.21 8.24
N ALA A 65 17.24 3.63 9.36
CA ALA A 65 16.63 3.86 10.66
C ALA A 65 16.40 5.37 10.79
N ARG A 66 15.14 5.80 10.93
CA ARG A 66 14.84 7.21 11.20
C ARG A 66 15.60 7.53 12.47
N THR A 67 16.74 8.22 12.35
CA THR A 67 17.42 8.79 13.50
C THR A 67 16.40 9.66 14.19
N ALA A 68 16.09 9.29 15.43
CA ALA A 68 15.15 10.03 16.25
C ALA A 68 15.62 11.49 16.28
N LYS A 69 14.83 12.41 15.71
CA LYS A 69 15.10 13.83 15.88
C LYS A 69 15.11 14.11 17.38
N PRO A 70 16.16 14.74 17.94
CA PRO A 70 16.19 15.03 19.37
C PRO A 70 14.99 15.90 19.73
N ALA A 71 14.31 15.51 20.80
CA ALA A 71 13.15 16.21 21.32
C ALA A 71 13.50 17.67 21.61
N LYS A 72 12.74 18.62 21.05
CA LYS A 72 12.87 20.03 21.38
C LYS A 72 12.59 20.21 22.88
N PRO A 73 13.43 20.94 23.64
CA PRO A 73 13.20 21.12 25.07
C PRO A 73 11.90 21.89 25.29
N ALA A 74 11.06 21.34 26.17
CA ALA A 74 9.80 21.95 26.57
C ALA A 74 10.06 23.35 27.16
N ARG A 75 9.54 24.38 26.50
CA ARG A 75 9.56 25.76 27.02
C ARG A 75 8.75 25.79 28.32
N LYS A 76 9.41 26.04 29.45
CA LYS A 76 8.77 26.21 30.77
C LYS A 76 7.72 27.32 30.67
N ARG A 77 6.45 27.01 30.96
CA ARG A 77 5.37 28.00 31.05
C ARG A 77 5.67 28.94 32.23
N PRO A 78 5.54 30.27 32.09
CA PRO A 78 5.70 31.17 33.22
C PRO A 78 4.57 30.98 34.24
N PRO A 79 4.83 31.24 35.54
CA PRO A 79 3.85 31.00 36.60
C PRO A 79 2.64 31.92 36.44
N ARG A 80 1.45 31.30 36.47
CA ARG A 80 0.15 31.94 36.38
C ARG A 80 -0.04 32.85 37.61
N ARG A 81 -0.01 34.17 37.39
CA ARG A 81 -0.19 35.20 38.43
C ARG A 81 -1.61 35.08 39.00
N GLN A 82 -1.76 34.60 40.23
CA GLN A 82 -3.02 34.63 40.96
C GLN A 82 -3.38 36.09 41.26
N LYS A 83 -4.51 36.55 40.73
CA LYS A 83 -5.08 37.86 41.03
C LYS A 83 -5.86 37.72 42.35
N LYS A 84 -5.38 38.36 43.42
CA LYS A 84 -6.11 38.56 44.67
C LYS A 84 -7.03 39.79 44.52
N ARG A 85 -8.14 39.73 45.25
CA ARG A 85 -9.17 40.75 45.52
C ARG A 85 -10.37 40.69 44.59
#